data_AF-A0A2K9F3J2-F1
#
_entry.id   AF-A0A2K9F3J2-F1
#
_cell.length_a   1.000
_cell.length_b   1.000
_cell.length_c   1.000
_cell.angle_alpha   90.00
_cell.angle_beta   90.00
_cell.angle_gamma   90.00
#
_symmetry.space_group_name_H-M   'P 1'
#
loop_
_entity.id
_entity.type
_entity.pdbx_description
1 polymer ?
#
loop_
_entity_poly.entity_id
_entity_poly.type
_entity_poly.pdbx_seq_one_letter_code
_entity_poly.pdbx_strand_id
1 'polypeptide(L)'
;MQEPAEPKPVAQVAYRPPEDPEVDRLLRRPVFIMSPVRSGSTLLRLLLNAHSRLHSAHELHFRRLEVTTSTKLAERAMAELGLERGDLEHLIWDRVLHRELVRSGKDFLVEKTPSNTFAYKRIAACWPDARFIFLLRHPASIARSWYEADPEKRTEEEAALDALRYMRATERARQALPGHVVRYEELTDDPESAMKGICSYLEIDFEPGMLDYGSQNQAGYKKGLGDWKDKIRSGQVQAGRALPAAEEIPEPLREISAAWGYVEGRAEDRDAAAAGREPHAEIAEVWPRDGAVRLTGSLHGVTDGGAGPWEMLLVRRDQEDQQLRYPAELADGGFDVTVPVADLAPAGLTTPAQWDIHLAAGEGDAEVRLRAGRHLDGITGKKNIMVFPGQPARIDGADVEVKPYYTIKDNLSVEVLPAS
;
A
#
# COMPACT_ATOMS: atom_id res chain seq x y z
N MET A 1 -27.29 8.73 -41.12
CA MET A 1 -27.06 8.10 -39.81
C MET A 1 -26.60 9.21 -38.88
N GLN A 2 -27.36 9.53 -37.84
CA GLN A 2 -26.87 10.42 -36.79
C GLN A 2 -25.77 9.67 -36.03
N GLU A 3 -24.60 10.30 -35.90
CA GLU A 3 -23.57 9.84 -34.97
C GLU A 3 -24.22 9.68 -33.58
N PRO A 4 -23.94 8.57 -32.87
CA PRO A 4 -24.41 8.41 -31.50
C PRO A 4 -23.86 9.58 -30.68
N ALA A 5 -24.76 10.38 -30.10
CA ALA A 5 -24.39 11.46 -29.22
C ALA A 5 -23.45 10.94 -28.13
N GLU A 6 -22.30 11.60 -27.95
CA GLU A 6 -21.39 11.29 -26.84
C GLU A 6 -22.19 11.27 -25.53
N PRO A 7 -22.07 10.21 -24.72
CA PRO A 7 -22.79 10.15 -23.46
C PRO A 7 -22.36 11.34 -22.61
N LYS A 8 -23.33 12.18 -22.21
CA LYS A 8 -23.10 13.30 -21.29
C LYS A 8 -22.30 12.79 -20.09
N PRO A 9 -21.20 13.45 -19.68
CA PRO A 9 -20.44 13.03 -18.52
C PRO A 9 -21.39 12.97 -17.32
N VAL A 10 -21.53 11.78 -16.74
CA VAL A 10 -22.31 11.57 -15.52
C VAL A 10 -21.64 12.41 -14.45
N ALA A 11 -22.34 13.41 -13.93
CA ALA A 11 -21.83 14.25 -12.85
C ALA A 11 -21.38 13.35 -11.70
N GLN A 12 -20.12 13.48 -11.27
CA GLN A 12 -19.64 12.70 -10.13
C GLN A 12 -20.43 13.12 -8.90
N VAL A 13 -21.03 12.13 -8.23
CA VAL A 13 -21.72 12.34 -6.95
C VAL A 13 -20.68 12.83 -5.94
N ALA A 14 -20.94 13.99 -5.34
CA ALA A 14 -20.11 14.50 -4.25
C ALA A 14 -20.12 13.50 -3.09
N TYR A 15 -18.98 13.37 -2.40
CA TYR A 15 -18.83 12.47 -1.28
C TYR A 15 -17.86 13.07 -0.27
N ARG A 16 -18.01 12.66 0.99
CA ARG A 16 -17.18 13.05 2.13
C ARG A 16 -17.01 11.86 3.09
N PRO A 17 -16.09 11.93 4.06
CA PRO A 17 -16.07 11.00 5.17
C PRO A 17 -17.36 11.05 6.01
N PRO A 18 -17.71 9.97 6.72
CA PRO A 18 -18.82 9.99 7.69
C PRO A 18 -18.60 11.09 8.74
N GLU A 19 -19.67 11.75 9.15
CA GLU A 19 -19.60 12.80 10.18
C GLU A 19 -19.38 12.17 11.56
N ASP A 20 -20.10 11.09 11.85
CA ASP A 20 -19.88 10.25 13.02
C ASP A 20 -19.71 8.78 12.59
N PRO A 21 -18.46 8.28 12.50
CA PRO A 21 -18.19 6.91 12.09
C PRO A 21 -18.87 5.82 12.94
N GLU A 22 -19.24 6.10 14.20
CA GLU A 22 -19.91 5.12 15.08
C GLU A 22 -21.43 5.06 14.82
N VAL A 23 -22.00 6.12 14.24
CA VAL A 23 -23.43 6.19 13.87
C VAL A 23 -23.63 5.79 12.40
N ASP A 24 -22.77 6.29 11.52
CA ASP A 24 -22.95 6.21 10.07
C ASP A 24 -22.40 4.93 9.45
N ARG A 25 -21.71 4.09 10.24
CA ARG A 25 -21.10 2.84 9.73
C ARG A 25 -21.19 1.72 10.75
N LEU A 26 -21.27 0.51 10.23
CA LEU A 26 -21.31 -0.74 11.00
C LEU A 26 -20.04 -1.57 10.79
N LEU A 27 -19.40 -1.45 9.62
CA LEU A 27 -18.09 -2.10 9.40
C LEU A 27 -16.99 -1.34 10.14
N ARG A 28 -16.13 -2.11 10.82
CA ARG A 28 -14.88 -1.62 11.40
C ARG A 28 -13.70 -2.22 10.64
N ARG A 29 -12.76 -1.36 10.24
CA ARG A 29 -11.53 -1.72 9.50
C ARG A 29 -11.73 -2.71 8.34
N PRO A 30 -12.70 -2.50 7.42
CA PRO A 30 -12.87 -3.38 6.27
C PRO A 30 -11.59 -3.41 5.41
N VAL A 31 -11.28 -4.56 4.85
CA VAL A 31 -10.09 -4.76 4.01
C VAL A 31 -10.48 -4.70 2.54
N PHE A 32 -9.74 -3.95 1.73
CA PHE A 32 -9.93 -3.88 0.28
C PHE A 32 -8.70 -4.35 -0.49
N ILE A 33 -8.91 -5.28 -1.42
CA ILE A 33 -7.88 -5.70 -2.37
C ILE A 33 -7.94 -4.81 -3.61
N MET A 34 -6.96 -3.92 -3.74
CA MET A 34 -6.78 -3.02 -4.87
C MET A 34 -5.81 -3.64 -5.87
N SER A 35 -6.28 -3.93 -7.08
CA SER A 35 -5.47 -4.61 -8.07
C SER A 35 -5.96 -4.37 -9.49
N PRO A 36 -5.09 -4.53 -10.50
CA PRO A 36 -5.55 -4.69 -11.85
C PRO A 36 -6.37 -5.97 -11.97
N VAL A 37 -7.26 -5.96 -12.94
CA VAL A 37 -7.80 -7.20 -13.48
C VAL A 37 -6.67 -8.18 -13.88
N ARG A 38 -6.88 -9.48 -13.69
CA ARG A 38 -5.93 -10.57 -14.06
C ARG A 38 -4.58 -10.56 -13.31
N SER A 39 -4.50 -9.84 -12.21
CA SER A 39 -3.38 -9.86 -11.27
C SER A 39 -3.35 -11.09 -10.35
N GLY A 40 -4.37 -11.95 -10.37
CA GLY A 40 -4.50 -13.06 -9.43
C GLY A 40 -5.32 -12.72 -8.18
N SER A 41 -6.06 -11.61 -8.18
CA SER A 41 -6.87 -11.18 -7.04
C SER A 41 -7.96 -12.17 -6.60
N THR A 42 -8.43 -13.04 -7.49
CA THR A 42 -9.29 -14.18 -7.12
C THR A 42 -8.55 -15.23 -6.30
N LEU A 43 -7.29 -15.54 -6.60
CA LEU A 43 -6.50 -16.46 -5.77
C LEU A 43 -6.34 -15.86 -4.37
N LEU A 44 -5.86 -14.61 -4.29
CA LEU A 44 -5.64 -13.95 -3.01
C LEU A 44 -6.91 -13.86 -2.15
N ARG A 45 -8.05 -13.50 -2.75
CA ARG A 45 -9.32 -13.42 -1.99
C ARG A 45 -9.77 -14.78 -1.47
N LEU A 46 -9.45 -15.88 -2.16
CA LEU A 46 -9.79 -17.24 -1.71
C LEU A 46 -8.90 -17.69 -0.56
N LEU A 47 -7.59 -17.41 -0.63
CA LEU A 47 -6.65 -17.65 0.47
C LEU A 47 -7.10 -16.90 1.73
N LEU A 48 -7.46 -15.62 1.60
CA LEU A 48 -7.99 -14.82 2.71
C LEU A 48 -9.33 -15.37 3.21
N ASN A 49 -10.25 -15.77 2.32
CA ASN A 49 -11.54 -16.31 2.75
C ASN A 49 -11.44 -17.66 3.47
N ALA A 50 -10.34 -18.40 3.33
CA ALA A 50 -10.09 -19.65 4.04
C ALA A 50 -9.64 -19.44 5.50
N HIS A 51 -9.30 -18.21 5.89
CA HIS A 51 -9.02 -17.88 7.28
C HIS A 51 -10.31 -17.85 8.12
N SER A 52 -10.30 -18.39 9.33
CA SER A 52 -11.48 -18.47 10.20
C SER A 52 -12.15 -17.11 10.47
N ARG A 53 -11.34 -16.07 10.66
CA ARG A 53 -11.75 -14.68 10.94
C ARG A 53 -12.05 -13.77 9.74
N LEU A 54 -11.70 -14.15 8.50
CA LEU A 54 -11.84 -13.28 7.32
C LEU A 54 -12.93 -13.77 6.35
N HIS A 55 -13.85 -12.89 5.99
CA HIS A 55 -14.87 -13.16 4.99
C HIS A 55 -14.56 -12.42 3.68
N SER A 56 -14.27 -13.16 2.61
CA SER A 56 -14.13 -12.61 1.26
C SER A 56 -15.06 -13.27 0.26
N ALA A 57 -16.17 -12.59 -0.02
CA ALA A 57 -17.15 -13.00 -1.00
C ALA A 57 -16.62 -12.89 -2.45
N HIS A 58 -17.49 -13.18 -3.41
CA HIS A 58 -17.25 -12.87 -4.82
C HIS A 58 -17.26 -11.35 -5.07
N GLU A 59 -16.97 -10.91 -6.30
CA GLU A 59 -16.97 -9.47 -6.63
C GLU A 59 -18.37 -8.88 -6.42
N LEU A 60 -18.50 -7.94 -5.47
CA LEU A 60 -19.80 -7.42 -5.04
C LEU A 60 -20.26 -6.23 -5.87
N HIS A 61 -19.32 -5.55 -6.55
CA HIS A 61 -19.60 -4.32 -7.33
C HIS A 61 -20.40 -3.27 -6.54
N PHE A 62 -20.26 -3.23 -5.21
CA PHE A 62 -21.09 -2.42 -4.31
C PHE A 62 -21.11 -0.94 -4.68
N ARG A 63 -20.01 -0.41 -5.22
CA ARG A 63 -19.91 0.99 -5.67
C ARG A 63 -20.86 1.37 -6.82
N ARG A 64 -21.53 0.39 -7.44
CA ARG A 64 -22.56 0.57 -8.48
C ARG A 64 -23.96 0.63 -7.89
N LEU A 65 -24.11 0.46 -6.57
CA LEU A 65 -25.35 0.72 -5.87
C LEU A 65 -25.50 2.24 -5.74
N GLU A 66 -26.52 2.77 -6.40
CA GLU A 66 -26.84 4.19 -6.41
C GLU A 66 -28.15 4.43 -5.65
N VAL A 67 -28.24 5.58 -4.99
CA VAL A 67 -29.46 6.02 -4.29
C VAL A 67 -30.03 7.22 -5.05
N THR A 68 -31.35 7.17 -5.30
CA THR A 68 -32.08 8.29 -5.89
C THR A 68 -33.30 8.61 -5.04
N THR A 69 -33.55 9.90 -4.85
CA THR A 69 -34.78 10.40 -4.22
C THR A 69 -35.79 10.73 -5.32
N SER A 70 -36.92 10.03 -5.33
CA SER A 70 -37.93 10.16 -6.39
C SER A 70 -38.66 11.51 -6.39
N THR A 71 -38.57 12.27 -5.30
CA THR A 71 -39.19 13.59 -5.17
C THR A 71 -38.23 14.59 -4.53
N LYS A 72 -38.40 15.87 -4.85
CA LYS A 72 -37.69 16.98 -4.18
C LYS A 72 -37.98 17.07 -2.69
N LEU A 73 -39.17 16.63 -2.25
CA LEU A 73 -39.52 16.63 -0.83
C LEU A 73 -38.69 15.59 -0.08
N ALA A 74 -38.51 14.39 -0.64
CA ALA A 74 -37.64 13.37 -0.06
C ALA A 74 -36.17 13.82 -0.01
N GLU A 75 -35.66 14.44 -1.08
CA GLU A 75 -34.31 15.02 -1.12
C GLU A 75 -34.10 16.05 0.00
N ARG A 76 -35.02 17.02 0.13
CA ARG A 76 -34.97 18.03 1.21
C ARG A 76 -35.07 17.41 2.60
N ALA A 77 -35.89 16.36 2.76
CA ALA A 77 -36.03 15.68 4.05
C ALA A 77 -34.72 14.98 4.46
N MET A 78 -33.97 14.38 3.52
CA MET A 78 -32.66 13.79 3.82
C MET A 78 -31.59 14.87 4.06
N ALA A 79 -31.61 15.96 3.29
CA ALA A 79 -30.70 17.08 3.50
C ALA A 79 -30.86 17.72 4.89
N GLU A 80 -32.08 17.78 5.42
CA GLU A 80 -32.35 18.24 6.80
C GLU A 80 -31.73 17.33 7.87
N LEU A 81 -31.54 16.04 7.57
CA LEU A 81 -30.79 15.10 8.40
C LEU A 81 -29.27 15.20 8.19
N GLY A 82 -28.82 16.14 7.35
CA GLY A 82 -27.41 16.23 6.94
C GLY A 82 -26.97 15.13 5.99
N LEU A 83 -27.89 14.39 5.35
CA LEU A 83 -27.56 13.28 4.46
C LEU A 83 -27.74 13.67 2.99
N GLU A 84 -26.62 13.91 2.31
CA GLU A 84 -26.60 14.08 0.86
C GLU A 84 -26.61 12.74 0.13
N ARG A 85 -26.76 12.76 -1.21
CA ARG A 85 -26.76 11.53 -2.03
C ARG A 85 -25.51 10.66 -1.78
N GLY A 86 -24.34 11.29 -1.62
CA GLY A 86 -23.09 10.58 -1.34
C GLY A 86 -23.13 9.80 -0.03
N ASP A 87 -23.66 10.43 1.02
CA ASP A 87 -23.81 9.86 2.36
C ASP A 87 -24.82 8.70 2.36
N LEU A 88 -25.97 8.88 1.69
CA LEU A 88 -26.98 7.83 1.53
C LEU A 88 -26.43 6.61 0.78
N GLU A 89 -25.64 6.82 -0.27
CA GLU A 89 -24.96 5.73 -0.98
C GLU A 89 -23.95 5.03 -0.08
N HIS A 90 -23.16 5.77 0.72
CA HIS A 90 -22.22 5.18 1.70
C HIS A 90 -22.94 4.33 2.76
N LEU A 91 -24.08 4.81 3.30
CA LEU A 91 -24.91 4.04 4.24
C LEU A 91 -25.38 2.70 3.63
N ILE A 92 -25.80 2.71 2.37
CA ILE A 92 -26.22 1.48 1.68
C ILE A 92 -25.03 0.56 1.42
N TRP A 93 -23.88 1.10 0.98
CA TRP A 93 -22.67 0.31 0.76
C TRP A 93 -22.23 -0.38 2.04
N ASP A 94 -22.09 0.37 3.14
CA ASP A 94 -21.74 -0.15 4.45
C ASP A 94 -22.72 -1.22 4.91
N ARG A 95 -24.02 -0.94 4.85
CA ARG A 95 -25.03 -1.88 5.35
C ARG A 95 -25.03 -3.20 4.59
N VAL A 96 -24.86 -3.19 3.27
CA VAL A 96 -24.80 -4.38 2.43
C VAL A 96 -23.56 -5.21 2.78
N LEU A 97 -22.40 -4.57 2.86
CA LEU A 97 -21.14 -5.22 3.20
C LEU A 97 -21.15 -5.79 4.63
N HIS A 98 -21.65 -5.02 5.61
CA HIS A 98 -21.87 -5.46 6.99
C HIS A 98 -22.84 -6.66 7.07
N ARG A 99 -23.93 -6.65 6.28
CA ARG A 99 -24.87 -7.78 6.26
C ARG A 99 -24.18 -9.08 5.83
N GLU A 100 -23.31 -9.03 4.82
CA GLU A 100 -22.58 -10.23 4.39
C GLU A 100 -21.56 -10.68 5.43
N LEU A 101 -20.87 -9.74 6.10
CA LEU A 101 -19.98 -10.06 7.22
C LEU A 101 -20.74 -10.79 8.35
N VAL A 102 -21.85 -10.23 8.83
CA VAL A 102 -22.67 -10.85 9.90
C VAL A 102 -23.15 -12.24 9.49
N ARG A 103 -23.60 -12.42 8.24
CA ARG A 103 -24.06 -13.72 7.74
C ARG A 103 -22.95 -14.76 7.65
N SER A 104 -21.70 -14.32 7.45
CA SER A 104 -20.55 -15.22 7.41
C SER A 104 -20.14 -15.74 8.79
N GLY A 105 -20.52 -15.03 9.87
CA GLY A 105 -20.10 -15.35 11.23
C GLY A 105 -18.61 -15.05 11.52
N LYS A 106 -17.96 -14.28 10.64
CA LYS A 106 -16.54 -13.92 10.75
C LYS A 106 -16.34 -12.47 11.21
N ASP A 107 -15.11 -12.13 11.56
CA ASP A 107 -14.77 -10.87 12.22
C ASP A 107 -14.55 -9.71 11.26
N PHE A 108 -13.87 -9.96 10.13
CA PHE A 108 -13.49 -8.92 9.19
C PHE A 108 -13.94 -9.23 7.77
N LEU A 109 -14.42 -8.19 7.09
CA LEU A 109 -14.75 -8.27 5.68
C LEU A 109 -13.51 -7.96 4.83
N VAL A 110 -13.30 -8.77 3.81
CA VAL A 110 -12.33 -8.53 2.74
C VAL A 110 -13.09 -8.40 1.43
N GLU A 111 -13.17 -7.19 0.90
CA GLU A 111 -13.82 -6.94 -0.38
C GLU A 111 -12.78 -6.89 -1.51
N LYS A 112 -13.05 -7.64 -2.58
CA LYS A 112 -12.28 -7.62 -3.81
C LYS A 112 -13.22 -7.41 -4.98
N THR A 113 -13.10 -6.26 -5.62
CA THR A 113 -13.59 -6.01 -6.97
C THR A 113 -12.54 -5.17 -7.72
N PRO A 114 -11.90 -5.65 -8.81
CA PRO A 114 -10.78 -4.93 -9.45
C PRO A 114 -11.11 -3.48 -9.84
N SER A 115 -12.37 -3.21 -10.20
CA SER A 115 -12.84 -1.87 -10.59
C SER A 115 -12.92 -0.86 -9.43
N ASN A 116 -12.67 -1.29 -8.18
CA ASN A 116 -12.65 -0.42 -7.01
C ASN A 116 -11.42 0.49 -6.97
N THR A 117 -10.35 0.11 -7.67
CA THR A 117 -9.16 0.95 -7.89
C THR A 117 -9.50 2.30 -8.53
N PHE A 118 -10.55 2.40 -9.34
CA PHE A 118 -11.02 3.68 -9.91
C PHE A 118 -11.76 4.58 -8.91
N ALA A 119 -12.18 4.04 -7.77
CA ALA A 119 -12.99 4.74 -6.77
C ALA A 119 -12.28 4.79 -5.40
N TYR A 120 -10.96 4.57 -5.36
CA TYR A 120 -10.20 4.42 -4.13
C TYR A 120 -10.40 5.59 -3.15
N LYS A 121 -10.46 6.84 -3.65
CA LYS A 121 -10.72 8.04 -2.82
C LYS A 121 -12.09 7.99 -2.14
N ARG A 122 -13.13 7.58 -2.88
CA ARG A 122 -14.49 7.47 -2.36
C ARG A 122 -14.64 6.30 -1.40
N ILE A 123 -13.92 5.21 -1.63
CA ILE A 123 -13.87 4.06 -0.72
C ILE A 123 -13.17 4.46 0.59
N ALA A 124 -12.03 5.15 0.52
CA ALA A 124 -11.33 5.66 1.71
C ALA A 124 -12.12 6.74 2.46
N ALA A 125 -12.92 7.56 1.76
CA ALA A 125 -13.86 8.46 2.42
C ALA A 125 -14.97 7.68 3.15
N CYS A 126 -15.59 6.70 2.48
CA CYS A 126 -16.63 5.86 3.07
C CYS A 126 -16.12 5.07 4.28
N TRP A 127 -14.87 4.57 4.24
CA TRP A 127 -14.24 3.91 5.39
C TRP A 127 -12.83 4.45 5.67
N PRO A 128 -12.70 5.50 6.51
CA PRO A 128 -11.40 6.11 6.81
C PRO A 128 -10.42 5.17 7.53
N ASP A 129 -10.94 4.16 8.23
CA ASP A 129 -10.17 3.13 8.93
C ASP A 129 -9.95 1.85 8.10
N ALA A 130 -10.29 1.87 6.81
CA ALA A 130 -10.10 0.74 5.92
C ALA A 130 -8.62 0.36 5.77
N ARG A 131 -8.36 -0.94 5.59
CA ARG A 131 -7.04 -1.48 5.29
C ARG A 131 -6.96 -1.84 3.81
N PHE A 132 -5.84 -1.51 3.18
CA PHE A 132 -5.66 -1.73 1.74
C PHE A 132 -4.55 -2.74 1.47
N ILE A 133 -4.85 -3.71 0.61
CA ILE A 133 -3.87 -4.65 0.07
C ILE A 133 -3.74 -4.36 -1.42
N PHE A 134 -2.54 -4.01 -1.87
CA PHE A 134 -2.23 -3.76 -3.27
C PHE A 134 -1.60 -5.01 -3.88
N LEU A 135 -2.35 -5.70 -4.74
CA LEU A 135 -1.83 -6.86 -5.47
C LEU A 135 -1.29 -6.41 -6.83
N LEU A 136 0.02 -6.51 -6.97
CA LEU A 136 0.75 -6.23 -8.21
C LEU A 136 1.08 -7.54 -8.93
N ARG A 137 1.27 -7.45 -10.24
CA ARG A 137 1.72 -8.56 -11.09
C ARG A 137 2.45 -7.97 -12.28
N HIS A 138 3.40 -8.70 -12.86
CA HIS A 138 4.13 -8.24 -14.04
C HIS A 138 3.18 -7.71 -15.14
N PRO A 139 3.31 -6.43 -15.57
CA PRO A 139 2.36 -5.80 -16.50
C PRO A 139 2.15 -6.55 -17.81
N ALA A 140 3.23 -7.05 -18.43
CA ALA A 140 3.12 -7.83 -19.65
C ALA A 140 2.38 -9.17 -19.44
N SER A 141 2.48 -9.80 -18.26
CA SER A 141 1.74 -11.02 -17.94
C SER A 141 0.25 -10.74 -17.74
N ILE A 142 -0.09 -9.58 -17.19
CA ILE A 142 -1.49 -9.13 -17.09
C ILE A 142 -2.06 -8.92 -18.50
N ALA A 143 -1.38 -8.14 -19.35
CA ALA A 143 -1.82 -7.85 -20.72
C ALA A 143 -1.99 -9.13 -21.55
N ARG A 144 -1.00 -10.04 -21.52
CA ARG A 144 -1.09 -11.36 -22.14
C ARG A 144 -2.30 -12.15 -21.63
N SER A 145 -2.54 -12.15 -20.32
CA SER A 145 -3.71 -12.81 -19.74
C SER A 145 -5.06 -12.16 -20.11
N TRP A 146 -5.07 -10.86 -20.44
CA TRP A 146 -6.25 -10.13 -20.89
C TRP A 146 -6.55 -10.44 -22.36
N TYR A 147 -5.53 -10.50 -23.20
CA TYR A 147 -5.63 -10.94 -24.59
C TYR A 147 -6.12 -12.40 -24.67
N GLU A 148 -5.46 -13.34 -23.98
CA GLU A 148 -5.83 -14.76 -23.92
C GLU A 148 -7.27 -15.02 -23.44
N ALA A 149 -7.90 -14.06 -22.76
CA ALA A 149 -9.26 -14.21 -22.27
C ALA A 149 -10.32 -14.11 -23.37
N ASP A 150 -10.06 -13.34 -24.43
CA ASP A 150 -10.97 -13.21 -25.57
C ASP A 150 -10.21 -12.67 -26.82
N PRO A 151 -9.37 -13.51 -27.47
CA PRO A 151 -8.49 -13.08 -28.56
C PRO A 151 -9.23 -12.60 -29.82
N GLU A 152 -10.48 -13.02 -30.01
CA GLU A 152 -11.30 -12.62 -31.15
C GLU A 152 -11.85 -11.18 -31.03
N LYS A 153 -11.93 -10.65 -29.80
CA LYS A 153 -12.53 -9.33 -29.53
C LYS A 153 -11.53 -8.19 -29.40
N ARG A 154 -10.24 -8.47 -29.24
CA ARG A 154 -9.22 -7.44 -29.03
C ARG A 154 -7.86 -7.89 -29.56
N THR A 155 -7.09 -6.94 -30.05
CA THR A 155 -5.67 -7.14 -30.37
C THR A 155 -4.82 -7.18 -29.10
N GLU A 156 -3.57 -7.62 -29.21
CA GLU A 156 -2.61 -7.58 -28.10
C GLU A 156 -2.35 -6.15 -27.61
N GLU A 157 -2.30 -5.18 -28.53
CA GLU A 157 -2.12 -3.76 -28.22
C GLU A 157 -3.32 -3.19 -27.44
N GLU A 158 -4.54 -3.44 -27.91
CA GLU A 158 -5.76 -3.06 -27.20
C GLU A 158 -5.82 -3.69 -25.81
N ALA A 159 -5.40 -4.95 -25.68
CA ALA A 159 -5.32 -5.62 -24.39
C ALA A 159 -4.29 -4.98 -23.45
N ALA A 160 -3.13 -4.57 -23.97
CA ALA A 160 -2.12 -3.85 -23.20
C ALA A 160 -2.65 -2.48 -22.71
N LEU A 161 -3.31 -1.72 -23.57
CA LEU A 161 -3.90 -0.42 -23.21
C LEU A 161 -5.04 -0.55 -22.18
N ASP A 162 -5.91 -1.53 -22.34
CA ASP A 162 -6.98 -1.82 -21.37
C ASP A 162 -6.42 -2.22 -20.00
N ALA A 163 -5.41 -3.08 -20.00
CA ALA A 163 -4.74 -3.52 -18.79
C ALA A 163 -4.03 -2.33 -18.10
N LEU A 164 -3.34 -1.49 -18.88
CA LEU A 164 -2.67 -0.28 -18.40
C LEU A 164 -3.64 0.67 -17.68
N ARG A 165 -4.88 0.81 -18.15
CA ARG A 165 -5.90 1.65 -17.49
C ARG A 165 -6.13 1.22 -16.04
N TYR A 166 -6.23 -0.08 -15.79
CA TYR A 166 -6.38 -0.63 -14.44
C TYR A 166 -5.09 -0.56 -13.62
N MET A 167 -3.92 -0.76 -14.25
CA MET A 167 -2.63 -0.63 -13.58
C MET A 167 -2.39 0.80 -13.09
N ARG A 168 -2.64 1.80 -13.94
CA ARG A 168 -2.55 3.22 -13.57
C ARG A 168 -3.52 3.60 -12.45
N ALA A 169 -4.75 3.05 -12.45
CA ALA A 169 -5.70 3.26 -11.36
C ALA A 169 -5.21 2.63 -10.05
N THR A 170 -4.66 1.42 -10.10
CA THR A 170 -4.06 0.74 -8.95
C THR A 170 -2.87 1.53 -8.41
N GLU A 171 -1.99 2.00 -9.29
CA GLU A 171 -0.81 2.78 -8.90
C GLU A 171 -1.20 4.11 -8.23
N ARG A 172 -2.19 4.82 -8.78
CA ARG A 172 -2.73 6.03 -8.15
C ARG A 172 -3.31 5.76 -6.75
N ALA A 173 -4.02 4.65 -6.59
CA ALA A 173 -4.53 4.24 -5.28
C ALA A 173 -3.38 3.91 -4.32
N ARG A 174 -2.37 3.17 -4.78
CA ARG A 174 -1.18 2.77 -4.01
C ARG A 174 -0.34 3.95 -3.55
N GLN A 175 -0.20 4.97 -4.40
CA GLN A 175 0.54 6.19 -4.05
C GLN A 175 -0.23 7.08 -3.05
N ALA A 176 -1.55 6.97 -3.01
CA ALA A 176 -2.40 7.88 -2.25
C ALA A 176 -2.94 7.31 -0.93
N LEU A 177 -2.85 6.00 -0.73
CA LEU A 177 -3.37 5.32 0.46
C LEU A 177 -2.29 4.43 1.08
N PRO A 178 -2.20 4.34 2.42
CA PRO A 178 -1.35 3.36 3.07
C PRO A 178 -1.89 1.95 2.79
N GLY A 179 -0.99 0.98 2.62
CA GLY A 179 -1.40 -0.40 2.39
C GLY A 179 -0.24 -1.36 2.26
N HIS A 180 -0.56 -2.65 2.37
CA HIS A 180 0.39 -3.73 2.17
C HIS A 180 0.47 -4.09 0.69
N VAL A 181 1.68 -4.15 0.15
CA VAL A 181 1.91 -4.57 -1.24
C VAL A 181 2.28 -6.03 -1.26
N VAL A 182 1.63 -6.79 -2.14
CA VAL A 182 1.97 -8.19 -2.42
C VAL A 182 2.14 -8.34 -3.93
N ARG A 183 3.20 -9.03 -4.38
CA ARG A 183 3.33 -9.41 -5.78
C ARG A 183 2.72 -10.79 -6.00
N TYR A 184 2.02 -10.97 -7.12
CA TYR A 184 1.46 -12.25 -7.51
C TYR A 184 2.54 -13.33 -7.60
N GLU A 185 3.72 -12.94 -8.07
CA GLU A 185 4.89 -13.78 -8.23
C GLU A 185 5.33 -14.34 -6.86
N GLU A 186 5.52 -13.47 -5.87
CA GLU A 186 5.80 -13.82 -4.47
C GLU A 186 4.70 -14.73 -3.91
N LEU A 187 3.42 -14.38 -4.12
CA LEU A 187 2.27 -15.17 -3.67
C LEU A 187 2.23 -16.58 -4.28
N THR A 188 2.77 -16.78 -5.48
CA THR A 188 2.79 -18.11 -6.13
C THR A 188 4.08 -18.90 -5.91
N ASP A 189 5.16 -18.23 -5.52
CA ASP A 189 6.47 -18.84 -5.28
C ASP A 189 6.60 -19.28 -3.82
N ASP A 190 6.32 -18.38 -2.88
CA ASP A 190 6.26 -18.65 -1.43
C ASP A 190 4.94 -18.10 -0.85
N PRO A 191 3.82 -18.82 -1.05
CA PRO A 191 2.53 -18.39 -0.54
C PRO A 191 2.47 -18.29 0.98
N GLU A 192 3.26 -19.08 1.71
CA GLU A 192 3.25 -19.04 3.17
C GLU A 192 3.83 -17.72 3.68
N SER A 193 5.00 -17.31 3.18
CA SER A 193 5.62 -16.05 3.55
C SER A 193 4.75 -14.84 3.14
N ALA A 194 4.22 -14.86 1.91
CA ALA A 194 3.33 -13.79 1.43
C ALA A 194 2.07 -13.66 2.31
N MET A 195 1.43 -14.78 2.67
CA MET A 195 0.24 -14.77 3.52
C MET A 195 0.54 -14.38 4.97
N LYS A 196 1.70 -14.77 5.53
CA LYS A 196 2.17 -14.28 6.84
C LYS A 196 2.36 -12.78 6.85
N GLY A 197 2.96 -12.21 5.81
CA GLY A 197 3.10 -10.75 5.65
C GLY A 197 1.76 -10.02 5.67
N ILE A 198 0.76 -10.56 4.95
CA ILE A 198 -0.60 -10.01 4.93
C ILE A 198 -1.27 -10.15 6.30
N CYS A 199 -1.20 -11.32 6.94
CA CYS A 199 -1.77 -11.54 8.27
C CYS A 199 -1.16 -10.60 9.31
N SER A 200 0.16 -10.42 9.30
CA SER A 200 0.86 -9.46 10.17
C SER A 200 0.36 -8.03 9.95
N TYR A 201 0.21 -7.59 8.70
CA TYR A 201 -0.36 -6.28 8.38
C TYR A 201 -1.82 -6.13 8.85
N LEU A 202 -2.59 -7.21 8.77
CA LEU A 202 -3.97 -7.26 9.24
C LEU A 202 -4.08 -7.51 10.76
N GLU A 203 -2.98 -7.64 11.50
CA GLU A 203 -2.97 -7.92 12.94
C GLU A 203 -3.79 -9.17 13.31
N ILE A 204 -3.67 -10.22 12.49
CA ILE A 204 -4.25 -11.55 12.73
C ILE A 204 -3.17 -12.62 12.62
N ASP A 205 -3.38 -13.75 13.27
CA ASP A 205 -2.47 -14.89 13.15
C ASP A 205 -2.57 -15.53 11.76
N PHE A 206 -1.48 -16.14 11.31
CA PHE A 206 -1.52 -16.96 10.09
C PHE A 206 -2.14 -18.33 10.40
N GLU A 207 -3.07 -18.78 9.55
CA GLU A 207 -3.64 -20.12 9.61
C GLU A 207 -3.13 -20.97 8.43
N PRO A 208 -2.41 -22.09 8.66
CA PRO A 208 -1.92 -22.93 7.57
C PRO A 208 -3.01 -23.43 6.61
N GLY A 209 -4.24 -23.59 7.12
CA GLY A 209 -5.42 -23.96 6.32
C GLY A 209 -5.78 -22.95 5.23
N MET A 210 -5.27 -21.71 5.28
CA MET A 210 -5.46 -20.72 4.23
C MET A 210 -4.89 -21.18 2.87
N LEU A 211 -3.81 -21.96 2.89
CA LEU A 211 -3.12 -22.41 1.67
C LEU A 211 -3.84 -23.57 0.95
N ASP A 212 -4.73 -24.27 1.68
CA ASP A 212 -5.61 -25.33 1.17
C ASP A 212 -7.05 -24.81 1.08
N TYR A 213 -7.24 -23.70 0.38
CA TYR A 213 -8.53 -23.02 0.28
C TYR A 213 -9.62 -23.87 -0.42
N GLY A 214 -9.25 -24.93 -1.14
CA GLY A 214 -10.18 -25.82 -1.81
C GLY A 214 -10.99 -26.71 -0.88
N SER A 215 -10.38 -27.18 0.22
CA SER A 215 -11.05 -28.07 1.17
C SER A 215 -12.16 -27.35 1.96
N GLN A 216 -12.04 -26.03 2.10
CA GLN A 216 -12.98 -25.19 2.86
C GLN A 216 -14.11 -24.57 2.00
N ASN A 217 -14.00 -24.57 0.67
CA ASN A 217 -14.93 -23.89 -0.23
C ASN A 217 -15.86 -24.88 -0.97
N GLN A 218 -16.71 -25.58 -0.23
CA GLN A 218 -17.72 -26.50 -0.79
C GLN A 218 -18.96 -25.79 -1.36
N ALA A 219 -19.10 -24.47 -1.18
CA ALA A 219 -20.20 -23.69 -1.75
C ALA A 219 -19.88 -23.28 -3.19
N GLY A 220 -20.50 -23.97 -4.15
CA GLY A 220 -20.20 -23.91 -5.58
C GLY A 220 -19.98 -22.52 -6.19
N TYR A 221 -18.85 -22.37 -6.89
CA TYR A 221 -18.50 -21.21 -7.70
C TYR A 221 -19.58 -20.94 -8.76
N LYS A 222 -20.25 -19.77 -8.72
CA LYS A 222 -21.26 -19.37 -9.72
C LYS A 222 -20.63 -18.77 -10.98
N LYS A 223 -21.05 -19.22 -12.17
CA LYS A 223 -20.57 -18.75 -13.49
C LYS A 223 -20.81 -17.28 -13.68
N GLY A 224 -19.77 -16.56 -14.10
CA GLY A 224 -19.85 -15.16 -14.52
C GLY A 224 -19.50 -14.12 -13.46
N LEU A 225 -19.21 -14.50 -12.21
CA LEU A 225 -18.86 -13.57 -11.11
C LEU A 225 -17.38 -13.61 -10.72
N GLY A 226 -16.49 -13.78 -11.69
CA GLY A 226 -15.03 -13.63 -11.51
C GLY A 226 -14.21 -14.91 -11.28
N ASP A 227 -14.82 -16.04 -10.91
CA ASP A 227 -14.06 -17.19 -10.34
C ASP A 227 -14.22 -18.52 -11.11
N TRP A 228 -13.66 -18.62 -12.32
CA TRP A 228 -14.03 -19.68 -13.27
C TRP A 228 -12.93 -20.50 -13.94
N LYS A 229 -11.66 -20.32 -13.55
CA LYS A 229 -10.55 -21.07 -14.17
C LYS A 229 -10.22 -22.35 -13.41
N ASP A 230 -9.81 -23.39 -14.14
CA ASP A 230 -9.46 -24.69 -13.55
C ASP A 230 -8.32 -24.62 -12.53
N LYS A 231 -7.38 -23.68 -12.69
CA LYS A 231 -6.34 -23.43 -11.67
C LYS A 231 -6.91 -23.05 -10.31
N ILE A 232 -8.01 -22.29 -10.28
CA ILE A 232 -8.70 -21.93 -9.03
C ILE A 232 -9.39 -23.15 -8.41
N ARG A 233 -9.91 -24.07 -9.25
CA ARG A 233 -10.55 -25.30 -8.79
C ARG A 233 -9.58 -26.29 -8.15
N SER A 234 -8.27 -26.16 -8.37
CA SER A 234 -7.27 -27.03 -7.73
C SER A 234 -7.32 -26.95 -6.21
N GLY A 235 -7.80 -25.83 -5.65
CA GLY A 235 -7.89 -25.64 -4.21
C GLY A 235 -6.56 -25.31 -3.53
N GLN A 236 -5.48 -25.20 -4.29
CA GLN A 236 -4.12 -24.96 -3.82
C GLN A 236 -3.42 -23.92 -4.70
N VAL A 237 -2.42 -23.25 -4.13
CA VAL A 237 -1.59 -22.31 -4.89
C VAL A 237 -0.81 -23.07 -5.94
N GLN A 238 -0.89 -22.60 -7.19
CA GLN A 238 -0.16 -23.18 -8.32
C GLN A 238 0.99 -22.26 -8.70
N ALA A 239 2.12 -22.86 -9.11
CA ALA A 239 3.27 -22.11 -9.58
C ALA A 239 2.90 -21.12 -10.70
N GLY A 240 3.54 -19.94 -10.63
CA GLY A 240 3.45 -18.91 -11.64
C GLY A 240 3.98 -19.37 -13.01
N ARG A 241 3.64 -18.62 -14.06
CA ARG A 241 4.37 -18.74 -15.34
C ARG A 241 5.69 -17.98 -15.20
N ALA A 242 6.69 -18.36 -15.99
CA ALA A 242 7.92 -17.58 -16.11
C ALA A 242 7.62 -16.11 -16.47
N LEU A 243 8.42 -15.20 -15.90
CA LEU A 243 8.28 -13.77 -16.15
C LEU A 243 8.73 -13.43 -17.57
N PRO A 244 8.01 -12.53 -18.28
CA PRO A 244 8.47 -11.98 -19.56
C PRO A 244 9.81 -11.25 -19.39
N ALA A 245 10.69 -11.39 -20.37
CA ALA A 245 11.92 -10.60 -20.45
C ALA A 245 11.62 -9.12 -20.71
N ALA A 246 12.58 -8.23 -20.43
CA ALA A 246 12.40 -6.79 -20.57
C ALA A 246 12.05 -6.38 -22.03
N GLU A 247 12.60 -7.09 -23.01
CA GLU A 247 12.38 -6.88 -24.44
C GLU A 247 10.97 -7.34 -24.87
N GLU A 248 10.33 -8.23 -24.12
CA GLU A 248 8.97 -8.72 -24.36
C GLU A 248 7.90 -7.76 -23.79
N ILE A 249 8.29 -6.68 -23.11
CA ILE A 249 7.36 -5.72 -22.52
C ILE A 249 6.83 -4.77 -23.62
N PRO A 250 5.51 -4.78 -23.90
CA PRO A 250 4.90 -3.83 -24.84
C PRO A 250 5.23 -2.38 -24.45
N GLU A 251 5.52 -1.53 -25.44
CA GLU A 251 5.89 -0.11 -25.24
C GLU A 251 4.98 0.61 -24.23
N PRO A 252 3.63 0.53 -24.34
CA PRO A 252 2.75 1.26 -23.42
C PRO A 252 2.88 0.83 -21.95
N LEU A 253 3.44 -0.35 -21.69
CA LEU A 253 3.57 -0.93 -20.36
C LEU A 253 4.94 -0.68 -19.73
N ARG A 254 5.92 -0.12 -20.45
CA ARG A 254 7.29 0.05 -19.93
C ARG A 254 7.35 0.96 -18.72
N GLU A 255 6.67 2.11 -18.78
CA GLU A 255 6.60 3.08 -17.68
C GLU A 255 6.07 2.45 -16.39
N ILE A 256 4.93 1.76 -16.48
CA ILE A 256 4.31 1.13 -15.32
C ILE A 256 5.09 -0.10 -14.84
N SER A 257 5.78 -0.80 -15.74
CA SER A 257 6.66 -1.93 -15.39
C SER A 257 7.88 -1.44 -14.61
N ALA A 258 8.47 -0.32 -15.00
CA ALA A 258 9.54 0.34 -14.25
C ALA A 258 9.03 0.84 -12.88
N ALA A 259 7.87 1.50 -12.83
CA ALA A 259 7.28 1.98 -11.59
C ALA A 259 6.99 0.87 -10.56
N TRP A 260 6.78 -0.37 -11.02
CA TRP A 260 6.54 -1.54 -10.17
C TRP A 260 7.79 -2.40 -9.92
N GLY A 261 8.95 -1.99 -10.46
CA GLY A 261 10.23 -2.69 -10.29
C GLY A 261 10.40 -3.95 -11.13
N TYR A 262 9.63 -4.09 -12.23
CA TYR A 262 9.76 -5.22 -13.17
C TYR A 262 10.77 -4.96 -14.29
N VAL A 263 11.24 -3.73 -14.42
CA VAL A 263 12.31 -3.34 -15.34
C VAL A 263 13.38 -2.66 -14.50
N GLU A 264 14.46 -3.38 -14.19
CA GLU A 264 15.66 -2.79 -13.61
C GLU A 264 16.73 -2.67 -14.69
N GLY A 265 17.54 -1.61 -14.62
CA GLY A 265 18.73 -1.47 -15.47
C GLY A 265 19.60 -2.71 -15.38
N ARG A 266 20.08 -3.16 -16.55
CA ARG A 266 21.04 -4.24 -16.83
C ARG A 266 21.40 -5.18 -15.66
N ALA A 267 21.17 -6.46 -15.88
CA ALA A 267 21.46 -7.61 -15.01
C ALA A 267 22.91 -7.76 -14.46
N GLU A 268 23.78 -6.77 -14.60
CA GLU A 268 25.13 -6.74 -14.03
C GLU A 268 25.14 -6.24 -12.56
N ASP A 269 24.11 -5.53 -12.10
CA ASP A 269 24.06 -4.93 -10.75
C ASP A 269 23.53 -5.85 -9.65
N ARG A 270 22.88 -6.97 -9.98
CA ARG A 270 22.23 -7.86 -8.99
C ARG A 270 23.21 -8.79 -8.28
N ASP A 271 24.25 -9.27 -8.97
CA ASP A 271 25.28 -10.13 -8.37
C ASP A 271 26.38 -9.34 -7.63
N ALA A 272 26.52 -8.03 -7.92
CA ALA A 272 27.45 -7.14 -7.21
C ALA A 272 26.87 -6.58 -5.89
N ALA A 273 25.55 -6.49 -5.74
CA ALA A 273 24.90 -5.85 -4.59
C ALA A 273 25.03 -6.63 -3.26
N ALA A 274 25.31 -7.93 -3.29
CA ALA A 274 25.48 -8.75 -2.09
C ALA A 274 26.92 -8.77 -1.55
N ALA A 275 27.93 -8.36 -2.34
CA ALA A 275 29.34 -8.60 -2.03
C ALA A 275 30.22 -7.35 -1.84
N GLY A 276 29.66 -6.14 -1.74
CA GLY A 276 30.47 -4.92 -1.61
C GLY A 276 29.75 -3.63 -1.20
N ARG A 277 28.68 -3.68 -0.41
CA ARG A 277 28.00 -2.47 0.06
C ARG A 277 28.76 -1.81 1.21
N GLU A 278 28.87 -0.48 1.15
CA GLU A 278 29.44 0.34 2.23
C GLU A 278 28.72 0.08 3.57
N PRO A 279 29.43 0.13 4.71
CA PRO A 279 28.81 0.00 6.03
C PRO A 279 27.71 1.05 6.22
N HIS A 280 26.57 0.63 6.77
CA HIS A 280 25.41 1.51 6.98
C HIS A 280 24.55 1.02 8.15
N ALA A 281 23.60 1.86 8.57
CA ALA A 281 22.56 1.46 9.50
C ALA A 281 21.31 1.05 8.71
N GLU A 282 20.97 -0.24 8.78
CA GLU A 282 19.83 -0.82 8.08
C GLU A 282 18.55 -0.63 8.91
N ILE A 283 17.58 0.11 8.37
CA ILE A 283 16.31 0.43 9.01
C ILE A 283 15.32 -0.72 8.81
N ALA A 284 14.86 -1.29 9.92
CA ALA A 284 13.83 -2.32 9.94
C ALA A 284 12.42 -1.71 9.96
N GLU A 285 12.16 -0.76 10.88
CA GLU A 285 10.86 -0.11 11.02
C GLU A 285 10.98 1.38 11.33
N VAL A 286 9.96 2.13 10.92
CA VAL A 286 9.81 3.57 11.16
C VAL A 286 8.39 3.84 11.64
N TRP A 287 8.27 4.40 12.84
CA TRP A 287 7.00 4.65 13.51
C TRP A 287 6.86 6.15 13.84
N PRO A 288 6.33 6.97 12.91
CA PRO A 288 6.06 8.37 13.16
C PRO A 288 4.65 8.54 13.76
N ARG A 289 4.55 8.49 15.09
CA ARG A 289 3.30 8.68 15.84
C ARG A 289 3.57 9.29 17.22
N ASP A 290 2.51 9.76 17.87
CA ASP A 290 2.52 10.20 19.27
C ASP A 290 3.55 11.30 19.57
N GLY A 291 3.82 12.18 18.59
CA GLY A 291 4.75 13.30 18.74
C GLY A 291 6.23 12.88 18.67
N ALA A 292 6.54 11.68 18.19
CA ALA A 292 7.90 11.18 18.04
C ALA A 292 8.07 10.28 16.80
N VAL A 293 9.30 10.15 16.31
CA VAL A 293 9.69 9.19 15.27
C VAL A 293 10.53 8.11 15.92
N ARG A 294 9.95 6.93 16.13
CA ARG A 294 10.70 5.75 16.60
C ARG A 294 11.26 4.97 15.42
N LEU A 295 12.54 4.61 15.50
CA LEU A 295 13.32 3.94 14.48
C LEU A 295 13.95 2.68 15.06
N THR A 296 13.75 1.55 14.40
CA THR A 296 14.43 0.29 14.73
C THR A 296 15.26 -0.18 13.55
N GLY A 297 16.37 -0.85 13.82
CA GLY A 297 17.26 -1.33 12.77
C GLY A 297 18.47 -2.07 13.31
N SER A 298 19.45 -2.32 12.44
CA SER A 298 20.70 -3.00 12.78
C SER A 298 21.89 -2.42 12.03
N LEU A 299 23.10 -2.66 12.54
CA LEU A 299 24.32 -2.30 11.83
C LEU A 299 24.66 -3.34 10.75
N HIS A 300 25.05 -2.87 9.56
CA HIS A 300 25.51 -3.72 8.47
C HIS A 300 26.92 -3.33 8.03
N GLY A 301 27.77 -4.34 7.75
CA GLY A 301 29.13 -4.12 7.23
C GLY A 301 30.16 -3.65 8.26
N VAL A 302 29.83 -3.70 9.55
CA VAL A 302 30.72 -3.33 10.67
C VAL A 302 31.16 -4.60 11.39
N THR A 303 32.41 -5.02 11.20
CA THR A 303 32.90 -6.34 11.68
C THR A 303 33.48 -6.34 13.08
N ASP A 304 33.72 -5.17 13.67
CA ASP A 304 34.03 -5.02 15.08
C ASP A 304 33.14 -3.90 15.59
N GLY A 305 32.36 -4.13 16.66
CA GLY A 305 31.51 -3.13 17.31
C GLY A 305 32.33 -1.96 17.85
N GLY A 306 32.85 -1.13 16.95
CA GLY A 306 33.88 -0.13 17.18
C GLY A 306 33.43 0.92 18.19
N ALA A 307 34.00 0.80 19.39
CA ALA A 307 34.40 1.85 20.32
C ALA A 307 33.44 3.04 20.50
N GLY A 308 32.38 2.84 21.29
CA GLY A 308 31.66 3.93 21.95
C GLY A 308 30.17 3.67 22.11
N PRO A 309 29.48 4.42 22.98
CA PRO A 309 28.02 4.47 22.93
C PRO A 309 27.61 4.96 21.53
N TRP A 310 26.73 4.22 20.88
CA TRP A 310 26.19 4.64 19.60
C TRP A 310 25.12 5.69 19.83
N GLU A 311 25.04 6.63 18.90
CA GLU A 311 24.01 7.67 18.88
C GLU A 311 23.34 7.73 17.52
N MET A 312 22.03 7.98 17.51
CA MET A 312 21.34 8.45 16.32
C MET A 312 21.68 9.92 16.12
N LEU A 313 22.39 10.22 15.05
CA LEU A 313 22.80 11.56 14.64
C LEU A 313 21.91 12.04 13.50
N LEU A 314 21.21 13.15 13.71
CA LEU A 314 20.46 13.84 12.67
C LEU A 314 21.20 15.11 12.29
N VAL A 315 21.56 15.25 11.02
CA VAL A 315 22.29 16.41 10.48
C VAL A 315 21.38 17.17 9.54
N ARG A 316 21.23 18.48 9.75
CA ARG A 316 20.40 19.31 8.89
C ARG A 316 21.12 19.59 7.57
N ARG A 317 20.46 19.34 6.43
CA ARG A 317 21.07 19.33 5.09
C ARG A 317 21.54 20.71 4.61
N ASP A 318 20.84 21.77 4.99
CA ASP A 318 21.18 23.15 4.64
C ASP A 318 22.09 23.83 5.67
N GLN A 319 22.29 23.22 6.85
CA GLN A 319 23.07 23.76 7.97
C GLN A 319 23.72 22.60 8.75
N GLU A 320 24.85 22.08 8.25
CA GLU A 320 25.49 20.87 8.80
C GLU A 320 25.99 21.02 10.26
N ASP A 321 26.10 22.24 10.75
CA ASP A 321 26.39 22.59 12.14
C ASP A 321 25.19 22.36 13.08
N GLN A 322 23.97 22.32 12.53
CA GLN A 322 22.78 21.91 13.28
C GLN A 322 22.66 20.39 13.32
N GLN A 323 22.96 19.83 14.50
CA GLN A 323 22.95 18.40 14.75
C GLN A 323 22.13 18.07 15.99
N LEU A 324 21.38 16.97 15.92
CA LEU A 324 20.69 16.38 17.06
C LEU A 324 21.26 14.98 17.30
N ARG A 325 21.47 14.63 18.57
CA ARG A 325 22.02 13.34 18.98
C ARG A 325 21.12 12.69 20.01
N TYR A 326 20.81 11.41 19.81
CA TYR A 326 20.03 10.60 20.73
C TYR A 326 20.77 9.29 21.01
N PRO A 327 20.84 8.83 22.28
CA PRO A 327 21.43 7.54 22.59
C PRO A 327 20.79 6.40 21.79
N ALA A 328 21.61 5.52 21.24
CA ALA A 328 21.21 4.33 20.49
C ALA A 328 21.85 3.09 21.12
N GLU A 329 21.21 2.53 22.15
CA GLU A 329 21.69 1.31 22.76
C GLU A 329 21.63 0.15 21.76
N LEU A 330 22.77 -0.53 21.55
CA LEU A 330 22.85 -1.70 20.70
C LEU A 330 22.66 -2.97 21.52
N ALA A 331 21.59 -3.71 21.23
CA ALA A 331 21.36 -5.05 21.75
C ALA A 331 21.38 -6.05 20.58
N ASP A 332 22.26 -7.04 20.63
CA ASP A 332 22.45 -8.05 19.57
C ASP A 332 22.66 -7.45 18.15
N GLY A 333 23.30 -6.28 18.09
CA GLY A 333 23.55 -5.56 16.83
C GLY A 333 22.37 -4.73 16.30
N GLY A 334 21.24 -4.73 17.01
CA GLY A 334 20.06 -3.92 16.71
C GLY A 334 19.97 -2.66 17.58
N PHE A 335 19.36 -1.60 17.06
CA PHE A 335 19.06 -0.36 17.78
C PHE A 335 17.56 -0.07 17.79
N ASP A 336 17.13 0.70 18.80
CA ASP A 336 15.79 1.25 18.92
C ASP A 336 15.90 2.68 19.49
N VAL A 337 15.55 3.66 18.67
CA VAL A 337 15.74 5.08 19.01
C VAL A 337 14.46 5.84 18.75
N THR A 338 14.07 6.69 19.70
CA THR A 338 12.92 7.58 19.56
C THR A 338 13.38 9.03 19.52
N VAL A 339 13.03 9.72 18.44
CA VAL A 339 13.34 11.14 18.23
C VAL A 339 12.06 11.97 18.43
N PRO A 340 11.98 12.87 19.41
CA PRO A 340 10.83 13.76 19.56
C PRO A 340 10.66 14.65 18.34
N VAL A 341 9.42 14.78 17.85
CA VAL A 341 9.11 15.65 16.70
C VAL A 341 9.39 17.12 17.03
N ALA A 342 9.20 17.52 18.29
CA ALA A 342 9.44 18.86 18.78
C ALA A 342 10.87 19.36 18.54
N ASP A 343 11.84 18.44 18.50
CA ASP A 343 13.26 18.78 18.38
C ASP A 343 13.67 18.99 16.91
N LEU A 344 12.84 18.56 15.96
CA LEU A 344 13.15 18.54 14.52
C LEU A 344 12.82 19.84 13.79
N ALA A 345 12.05 20.76 14.37
CA ALA A 345 11.72 22.02 13.71
C ALA A 345 12.61 23.17 14.22
N PRO A 346 13.40 23.79 13.34
CA PRO A 346 14.14 25.00 13.66
C PRO A 346 13.19 26.18 13.97
N ALA A 347 13.58 27.05 14.90
CA ALA A 347 12.88 28.29 15.16
C ALA A 347 12.76 29.15 13.89
N GLY A 348 11.56 29.66 13.59
CA GLY A 348 11.33 30.56 12.46
C GLY A 348 11.42 29.92 11.07
N LEU A 349 11.12 28.62 10.96
CA LEU A 349 11.13 27.89 9.69
C LEU A 349 10.15 28.50 8.67
N THR A 350 10.69 29.06 7.58
CA THR A 350 9.90 29.65 6.46
C THR A 350 9.95 28.81 5.18
N THR A 351 10.88 27.87 5.09
CA THR A 351 11.05 26.92 4.00
C THR A 351 11.22 25.51 4.56
N PRO A 352 10.91 24.44 3.81
CA PRO A 352 11.16 23.07 4.27
C PRO A 352 12.59 22.86 4.79
N ALA A 353 12.73 22.21 5.95
CA ALA A 353 14.01 21.73 6.47
C ALA A 353 14.12 20.22 6.29
N GLN A 354 15.33 19.72 6.03
CA GLN A 354 15.57 18.29 5.80
C GLN A 354 16.71 17.81 6.68
N TRP A 355 16.50 16.68 7.36
CA TRP A 355 17.44 16.03 8.26
C TRP A 355 17.89 14.70 7.68
N ASP A 356 19.20 14.51 7.58
CA ASP A 356 19.83 13.27 7.21
C ASP A 356 20.21 12.48 8.46
N ILE A 357 19.69 11.25 8.54
CA ILE A 357 19.80 10.37 9.69
C ILE A 357 21.03 9.45 9.58
N HIS A 358 21.81 9.35 10.65
CA HIS A 358 22.98 8.49 10.74
C HIS A 358 22.98 7.77 12.09
N LEU A 359 23.67 6.64 12.15
CA LEU A 359 24.21 6.13 13.42
C LEU A 359 25.66 6.52 13.51
N ALA A 360 26.06 7.13 14.62
CA ALA A 360 27.41 7.58 14.85
C ALA A 360 28.01 6.98 16.13
N ALA A 361 29.32 6.77 16.12
CA ALA A 361 30.10 6.36 17.28
C ALA A 361 31.50 7.00 17.25
N GLY A 362 32.02 7.35 18.43
CA GLY A 362 33.28 8.08 18.59
C GLY A 362 33.09 9.61 18.61
N GLU A 363 34.20 10.34 18.72
CA GLU A 363 34.22 11.81 18.79
C GLU A 363 35.31 12.41 17.88
N GLY A 364 35.06 13.63 17.39
CA GLY A 364 36.04 14.40 16.60
C GLY A 364 36.40 13.72 15.28
N ASP A 365 37.69 13.75 14.92
CA ASP A 365 38.20 13.21 13.64
C ASP A 365 38.13 11.67 13.55
N ALA A 366 37.81 10.99 14.66
CA ALA A 366 37.65 9.54 14.71
C ALA A 366 36.18 9.07 14.68
N GLU A 367 35.23 9.99 14.51
CA GLU A 367 33.80 9.66 14.46
C GLU A 367 33.44 8.83 13.22
N VAL A 368 32.86 7.66 13.45
CA VAL A 368 32.26 6.83 12.40
C VAL A 368 30.81 7.29 12.22
N ARG A 369 30.39 7.54 10.98
CA ARG A 369 29.00 7.86 10.63
C ARG A 369 28.47 6.89 9.59
N LEU A 370 27.40 6.18 9.95
CA LEU A 370 26.72 5.22 9.11
C LEU A 370 25.40 5.82 8.66
N ARG A 371 25.24 6.06 7.35
CA ARG A 371 23.98 6.60 6.83
C ARG A 371 22.84 5.61 7.10
N ALA A 372 21.76 6.08 7.70
CA ALA A 372 20.56 5.27 7.88
C ALA A 372 19.82 5.11 6.55
N GLY A 373 19.48 3.87 6.20
CA GLY A 373 18.73 3.55 5.00
C GLY A 373 18.16 2.15 5.10
N ARG A 374 17.46 1.71 4.06
CA ARG A 374 16.98 0.33 3.99
C ARG A 374 17.37 -0.19 2.63
N HIS A 375 18.28 -1.14 2.58
CA HIS A 375 18.94 -1.58 1.36
C HIS A 375 18.87 -3.10 1.18
N LEU A 376 18.76 -3.86 2.27
CA LEU A 376 18.91 -5.32 2.28
C LEU A 376 17.60 -6.08 2.03
N ASP A 377 16.48 -5.38 1.95
CA ASP A 377 15.15 -5.96 1.71
C ASP A 377 14.83 -6.24 0.23
N GLY A 378 15.77 -5.95 -0.69
CA GLY A 378 15.58 -6.15 -2.13
C GLY A 378 14.59 -5.19 -2.80
N ILE A 379 14.11 -4.16 -2.10
CA ILE A 379 13.19 -3.15 -2.63
C ILE A 379 14.02 -1.95 -3.12
N THR A 380 13.85 -1.50 -4.36
CA THR A 380 14.53 -0.29 -4.87
C THR A 380 13.52 0.84 -5.10
N GLY A 381 13.96 2.10 -4.99
CA GLY A 381 13.11 3.26 -5.27
C GLY A 381 12.08 3.57 -4.18
N LYS A 382 12.46 3.33 -2.92
CA LYS A 382 11.61 3.42 -1.73
C LYS A 382 10.96 4.79 -1.54
N LYS A 383 11.58 5.86 -2.04
CA LYS A 383 10.99 7.22 -2.07
C LYS A 383 9.56 7.24 -2.62
N ASN A 384 9.27 6.39 -3.60
CA ASN A 384 7.97 6.35 -4.29
C ASN A 384 7.10 5.16 -3.83
N ILE A 385 7.57 4.38 -2.85
CA ILE A 385 6.93 3.14 -2.39
C ILE A 385 6.53 3.25 -0.93
N MET A 386 7.39 3.81 -0.08
CA MET A 386 7.17 3.94 1.35
C MET A 386 6.80 5.38 1.70
N VAL A 387 5.52 5.57 2.01
CA VAL A 387 4.95 6.85 2.44
C VAL A 387 4.64 6.76 3.93
N PHE A 388 5.24 7.66 4.69
CA PHE A 388 4.98 7.79 6.11
C PHE A 388 3.93 8.87 6.37
N PRO A 389 3.03 8.69 7.35
CA PRO A 389 2.13 9.75 7.75
C PRO A 389 2.94 10.94 8.30
N GLY A 390 2.56 12.15 7.92
CA GLY A 390 3.10 13.36 8.52
C GLY A 390 2.59 13.53 9.94
N GLN A 391 3.45 14.02 10.83
CA GLN A 391 3.08 14.35 12.20
C GLN A 391 2.94 15.86 12.34
N PRO A 392 1.74 16.35 12.68
CA PRO A 392 1.57 17.76 13.01
C PRO A 392 2.26 18.04 14.34
N ALA A 393 2.98 19.16 14.40
CA ALA A 393 3.58 19.66 15.63
C ALA A 393 3.48 21.17 15.69
N ARG A 394 3.45 21.71 16.91
CA ARG A 394 3.50 23.15 17.14
C ARG A 394 4.80 23.49 17.86
N ILE A 395 5.68 24.18 17.17
CA ILE A 395 7.04 24.47 17.63
C ILE A 395 7.27 25.97 17.51
N ASP A 396 7.67 26.60 18.62
CA ASP A 396 7.83 28.06 18.75
C ASP A 396 6.63 28.88 18.25
N GLY A 397 5.42 28.33 18.43
CA GLY A 397 4.16 28.99 18.07
C GLY A 397 3.72 28.79 16.62
N ALA A 398 4.55 28.19 15.77
CA ALA A 398 4.24 27.85 14.37
C ALA A 398 3.80 26.38 14.24
N ASP A 399 2.80 26.13 13.40
CA ASP A 399 2.39 24.77 13.05
C ASP A 399 3.28 24.25 11.92
N VAL A 400 3.78 23.03 12.08
CA VAL A 400 4.64 22.34 11.11
C VAL A 400 4.18 20.89 10.94
N GLU A 401 4.53 20.29 9.81
CA GLU A 401 4.36 18.87 9.56
C GLU A 401 5.72 18.19 9.43
N VAL A 402 5.98 17.16 10.22
CA VAL A 402 7.22 16.39 10.20
C VAL A 402 6.99 15.02 9.58
N LYS A 403 7.75 14.70 8.54
CA LYS A 403 7.53 13.53 7.70
C LYS A 403 8.83 12.79 7.41
N PRO A 404 9.00 11.55 7.92
CA PRO A 404 10.05 10.67 7.43
C PRO A 404 9.84 10.36 5.95
N TYR A 405 10.92 10.15 5.22
CA TYR A 405 10.86 9.74 3.81
C TYR A 405 12.15 9.04 3.40
N TYR A 406 12.07 8.14 2.43
CA TYR A 406 13.27 7.60 1.78
C TYR A 406 13.71 8.50 0.64
N THR A 407 15.02 8.72 0.51
CA THR A 407 15.63 9.42 -0.61
C THR A 407 15.66 8.56 -1.87
N ILE A 408 16.09 9.12 -3.00
CA ILE A 408 16.25 8.36 -4.26
C ILE A 408 17.29 7.24 -4.12
N LYS A 409 18.23 7.39 -3.18
CA LYS A 409 19.23 6.37 -2.85
C LYS A 409 18.79 5.46 -1.70
N ASP A 410 17.50 5.42 -1.36
CA ASP A 410 16.95 4.56 -0.31
C ASP A 410 17.52 4.80 1.11
N ASN A 411 18.14 5.96 1.34
CA ASN A 411 18.47 6.46 2.67
C ASN A 411 17.26 7.10 3.34
N LEU A 412 17.10 6.90 4.65
CA LEU A 412 16.03 7.50 5.43
C LEU A 412 16.39 8.93 5.83
N SER A 413 15.49 9.88 5.60
CA SER A 413 15.59 11.27 6.03
C SER A 413 14.28 11.72 6.67
N VAL A 414 14.30 12.87 7.32
CA VAL A 414 13.09 13.54 7.80
C VAL A 414 12.96 14.90 7.12
N GLU A 415 11.76 15.24 6.68
CA GLU A 415 11.41 16.56 6.17
C GLU A 415 10.48 17.25 7.16
N VAL A 416 10.71 18.54 7.40
CA VAL A 416 9.86 19.42 8.21
C VAL A 416 9.30 20.48 7.29
N LEU A 417 7.99 20.51 7.14
CA LEU A 417 7.25 21.41 6.28
C LEU A 417 6.56 22.48 7.14
N PRO A 418 6.70 23.78 6.83
CA PRO A 418 5.82 24.80 7.40
C PRO A 418 4.36 24.47 7.06
N ALA A 419 3.44 24.58 8.03
CA ALA A 419 2.02 24.48 7.70
C ALA A 419 1.64 25.58 6.68
N SER A 420 0.88 25.19 5.66
CA SER A 420 0.42 26.09 4.58
C SER A 420 -0.66 27.05 5.02
#